data_AF-A0A1Q3GJ78-F1
#
_entry.id   AF-A0A1Q3GJ78-F1
#
_cell.length_a   1.000
_cell.length_b   1.000
_cell.length_c   1.000
_cell.angle_alpha   90.00
_cell.angle_beta   90.00
_cell.angle_gamma   90.00
#
_symmetry.space_group_name_H-M   'P 1'
#
loop_
_entity.id
_entity.type
_entity.pdbx_description
1 polymer ?
#
loop_
_entity_poly.entity_id
_entity_poly.type
_entity_poly.pdbx_seq_one_letter_code
_entity_poly.pdbx_strand_id
1 'polypeptide(L)'
;MIKRVMSVFLLVGLFFSSALAQQKLLPKGKWFNRRNPTGTVVEITQLQFMKDSRLVFTPVMTYDEKEKTLPVTVTIHKMILNKNTGKLLLKFTEKGKEDFILYLYRRLNNDELQIYIPGWFKAKDESEALQSFKKIEEYQKIADQDLEKYRKSPVKRSSMYDSGIIWRSEKLYQRLNKLPASPEMNKKQVMATYLRVLDLCKQKKNQIFLNDPSSSIEGVQYLMEIAFIEKGYNPFTFSKNFVKSLQKFKGDKDIEDLQKKIVDFAMKGN
;
A
#
# COMPACT_ATOMS: atom_id res chain seq x y z
N MET A 1 49.27 4.12 24.85
CA MET A 1 48.42 3.07 24.21
C MET A 1 46.91 3.22 24.48
N ILE A 2 46.43 4.37 25.00
CA ILE A 2 45.02 4.54 25.46
C ILE A 2 44.13 5.28 24.43
N LYS A 3 44.71 6.01 23.46
CA LYS A 3 43.96 6.81 22.47
C LYS A 3 43.22 6.01 21.38
N ARG A 4 43.58 4.74 21.13
CA ARG A 4 42.91 3.91 20.10
C ARG A 4 41.62 3.23 20.60
N VAL A 5 41.46 3.05 21.92
CA VAL A 5 40.29 2.37 22.50
C VAL A 5 39.08 3.31 22.64
N MET A 6 39.31 4.60 22.93
CA MET A 6 38.21 5.58 23.01
C MET A 6 37.53 5.85 21.67
N SER A 7 38.25 5.81 20.55
CA SER A 7 37.67 6.03 19.21
C SER A 7 36.72 4.91 18.79
N VAL A 8 36.98 3.66 19.22
CA VAL A 8 36.12 2.51 18.93
C VAL A 8 34.82 2.57 19.74
N PHE A 9 34.87 2.98 21.02
CA PHE A 9 33.67 3.13 21.85
C PHE A 9 32.75 4.28 21.40
N LEU A 10 33.30 5.39 20.90
CA LEU A 10 32.52 6.52 20.36
C LEU A 10 31.81 6.17 19.05
N LEU A 11 32.47 5.41 18.16
CA LEU A 11 31.86 4.93 16.92
C LEU A 11 30.74 3.90 17.21
N VAL A 12 30.98 2.95 18.11
CA VAL A 12 29.98 1.95 18.51
C VAL A 12 28.75 2.62 19.14
N GLY A 13 28.93 3.64 20.00
CA GLY A 13 27.81 4.40 20.60
C GLY A 13 26.92 5.14 19.59
N LEU A 14 27.49 5.63 18.49
CA LEU A 14 26.75 6.35 17.44
C LEU A 14 25.97 5.41 16.49
N PHE A 15 26.47 4.19 16.24
CA PHE A 15 25.78 3.21 15.40
C PHE A 15 24.61 2.53 16.13
N PHE A 16 24.74 2.21 17.43
CA PHE A 16 23.64 1.62 18.20
C PHE A 16 22.51 2.62 18.49
N SER A 17 22.85 3.88 18.77
CA SER A 17 21.85 4.93 18.99
C SER A 17 21.05 5.28 17.73
N SER A 18 21.68 5.27 16.55
CA SER A 18 21.00 5.55 15.28
C SER A 18 20.04 4.44 14.86
N ALA A 19 20.37 3.16 15.07
CA ALA A 19 19.46 2.04 14.78
C ALA A 19 18.23 2.02 15.72
N LEU A 20 18.44 2.21 17.02
CA LEU A 20 17.36 2.30 18.01
C LEU A 20 16.50 3.55 17.84
N ALA A 21 17.10 4.69 17.45
CA ALA A 21 16.37 5.91 17.14
C ALA A 21 15.50 5.76 15.87
N GLN A 22 16.01 5.10 14.84
CA GLN A 22 15.23 4.80 13.64
C GLN A 22 14.06 3.87 13.95
N GLN A 23 14.23 2.82 14.75
CA GLN A 23 13.12 1.94 15.15
C GLN A 23 11.93 2.70 15.78
N LYS A 24 12.17 3.80 16.51
CA LYS A 24 11.10 4.63 17.07
C LYS A 24 10.22 5.31 16.01
N LEU A 25 10.72 5.45 14.79
CA LEU A 25 10.01 6.04 13.64
C LEU A 25 9.10 5.03 12.92
N LEU A 26 9.26 3.73 13.18
CA LEU A 26 8.37 2.70 12.61
C LEU A 26 6.91 2.98 12.99
N PRO A 27 5.96 2.63 12.12
CA PRO A 27 4.55 2.72 12.46
C PRO A 27 4.23 1.83 13.66
N LYS A 28 3.53 2.40 14.64
CA LYS A 28 3.18 1.72 15.88
C LYS A 28 1.76 1.15 15.79
N GLY A 29 1.50 0.14 16.60
CA GLY A 29 0.18 -0.49 16.67
C GLY A 29 -0.09 -1.45 15.51
N LYS A 30 -1.34 -1.84 15.39
CA LYS A 30 -1.84 -2.74 14.35
C LYS A 30 -2.42 -1.94 13.20
N TRP A 31 -2.17 -2.42 12.01
CA TRP A 31 -2.61 -1.83 10.75
C TRP A 31 -3.39 -2.86 9.96
N PHE A 32 -4.46 -2.47 9.30
CA PHE A 32 -5.37 -3.39 8.63
C PHE A 32 -5.56 -2.99 7.19
N ASN A 33 -5.54 -3.97 6.30
CA ASN A 33 -5.88 -3.77 4.90
C ASN A 33 -6.68 -4.96 4.37
N ARG A 34 -7.55 -4.69 3.39
CA ARG A 34 -8.22 -5.73 2.61
C ARG A 34 -7.32 -6.11 1.43
N ARG A 35 -6.80 -7.34 1.46
CA ARG A 35 -6.00 -7.95 0.38
C ARG A 35 -6.82 -8.98 -0.39
N ASN A 36 -6.40 -9.24 -1.62
CA ASN A 36 -6.86 -10.38 -2.42
C ASN A 36 -5.66 -11.31 -2.70
N PRO A 37 -5.20 -12.14 -1.75
CA PRO A 37 -3.97 -12.92 -1.90
C PRO A 37 -3.98 -13.90 -3.09
N THR A 38 -5.16 -14.43 -3.46
CA THR A 38 -5.32 -15.42 -4.55
C THR A 38 -6.31 -14.96 -5.63
N GLY A 39 -6.63 -13.66 -5.69
CA GLY A 39 -7.58 -13.07 -6.66
C GLY A 39 -9.06 -13.38 -6.39
N THR A 40 -9.39 -14.53 -5.80
CA THR A 40 -10.75 -14.95 -5.44
C THR A 40 -11.05 -14.80 -3.94
N VAL A 41 -10.04 -15.03 -3.09
CA VAL A 41 -10.19 -14.87 -1.64
C VAL A 41 -9.97 -13.42 -1.29
N VAL A 42 -11.00 -12.80 -0.71
CA VAL A 42 -10.84 -11.53 0.01
C VAL A 42 -10.35 -11.87 1.41
N GLU A 43 -9.30 -11.20 1.87
CA GLU A 43 -8.77 -11.33 3.23
C GLU A 43 -8.65 -9.94 3.86
N ILE A 44 -8.96 -9.83 5.15
CA ILE A 44 -8.48 -8.70 5.97
C ILE A 44 -7.20 -9.15 6.64
N THR A 45 -6.08 -8.53 6.28
CA THR A 45 -4.77 -8.80 6.87
C THR A 45 -4.44 -7.71 7.90
N GLN A 46 -3.96 -8.12 9.06
CA GLN A 46 -3.34 -7.26 10.06
C GLN A 46 -1.82 -7.26 9.87
N LEU A 47 -1.22 -6.08 9.94
CA LEU A 47 0.21 -5.82 9.95
C LEU A 47 0.60 -5.26 11.31
N GLN A 48 1.68 -5.80 11.88
CA GLN A 48 2.24 -5.29 13.13
C GLN A 48 3.77 -5.23 13.07
N PHE A 49 4.31 -4.04 13.36
CA PHE A 49 5.75 -3.83 13.60
C PHE A 49 6.08 -4.23 15.04
N MET A 50 6.91 -5.26 15.20
CA MET A 50 7.35 -5.78 16.48
C MET A 50 8.61 -5.06 16.96
N LYS A 51 8.85 -5.07 18.28
CA LYS A 51 9.99 -4.38 18.90
C LYS A 51 11.36 -4.99 18.52
N ASP A 52 11.38 -6.25 18.13
CA ASP A 52 12.58 -7.02 17.80
C ASP A 52 12.86 -7.07 16.29
N SER A 53 12.53 -5.99 15.58
CA SER A 53 12.72 -5.87 14.13
C SER A 53 11.95 -6.91 13.30
N ARG A 54 10.91 -7.54 13.85
CA ARG A 54 10.01 -8.40 13.08
C ARG A 54 8.78 -7.63 12.59
N LEU A 55 8.27 -8.06 11.45
CA LEU A 55 7.02 -7.59 10.89
C LEU A 55 6.11 -8.81 10.73
N VAL A 56 4.93 -8.75 11.35
CA VAL A 56 3.99 -9.87 11.37
C VAL A 56 2.76 -9.51 10.54
N PHE A 57 2.43 -10.35 9.58
CA PHE A 57 1.20 -10.32 8.79
C PHE A 57 0.28 -11.43 9.31
N THR A 58 -0.89 -11.08 9.81
CA THR A 58 -1.85 -12.01 10.37
C THR A 58 -3.17 -11.90 9.61
N PRO A 59 -3.63 -12.96 8.94
CA PRO A 59 -4.99 -13.04 8.43
C PRO A 59 -5.99 -12.92 9.59
N VAL A 60 -6.91 -11.95 9.52
CA VAL A 60 -7.93 -11.69 10.56
C VAL A 60 -9.31 -12.15 10.12
N MET A 61 -9.58 -12.11 8.82
CA MET A 61 -10.83 -12.59 8.23
C MET A 61 -10.54 -13.09 6.83
N THR A 62 -10.94 -14.31 6.52
CA THR A 62 -11.00 -14.84 5.16
C THR A 62 -12.48 -14.97 4.76
N TYR A 63 -12.86 -14.45 3.60
CA TYR A 63 -14.23 -14.59 3.11
C TYR A 63 -14.49 -15.96 2.44
N ASP A 64 -13.44 -16.75 2.22
CA ASP A 64 -13.52 -18.17 1.89
C ASP A 64 -12.99 -18.96 3.09
N GLU A 65 -13.89 -19.66 3.79
CA GLU A 65 -13.58 -20.41 5.01
C GLU A 65 -12.78 -21.69 4.74
N LYS A 66 -12.62 -22.08 3.47
CA LYS A 66 -11.89 -23.29 3.09
C LYS A 66 -10.37 -23.13 3.15
N GLU A 67 -9.87 -21.91 2.99
CA GLU A 67 -8.44 -21.60 3.06
C GLU A 67 -8.10 -20.92 4.39
N LYS A 68 -7.48 -21.66 5.32
CA LYS A 68 -6.86 -21.07 6.51
C LYS A 68 -5.47 -20.56 6.15
N THR A 69 -5.34 -19.26 5.94
CA THR A 69 -4.04 -18.61 5.78
C THR A 69 -3.36 -18.47 7.15
N LEU A 70 -2.09 -18.87 7.23
CA LEU A 70 -1.29 -18.77 8.46
C LEU A 70 -0.61 -17.40 8.56
N PRO A 71 -0.33 -16.92 9.79
CA PRO A 71 0.45 -15.70 9.97
C PRO A 71 1.86 -15.85 9.37
N VAL A 72 2.33 -14.80 8.70
CA VAL A 72 3.67 -14.72 8.11
C VAL A 72 4.50 -13.74 8.93
N THR A 73 5.65 -14.19 9.40
CA THR A 73 6.64 -13.34 10.07
C THR A 73 7.81 -13.10 9.14
N VAL A 74 8.17 -11.83 8.94
CA VAL A 74 9.37 -11.43 8.19
C VAL A 74 10.27 -10.59 9.08
N THR A 75 11.58 -10.66 8.83
CA THR A 75 12.58 -9.90 9.59
C THR A 75 12.96 -8.65 8.81
N ILE A 76 13.03 -7.50 9.48
CA ILE A 76 13.58 -6.27 8.90
C ILE A 76 15.10 -6.40 8.92
N HIS A 77 15.66 -6.72 7.76
CA HIS A 77 17.11 -6.88 7.57
C HIS A 77 17.81 -5.52 7.50
N LYS A 78 17.21 -4.53 6.83
CA LYS A 78 17.72 -3.16 6.75
C LYS A 78 16.60 -2.15 6.72
N MET A 79 16.84 -0.95 7.26
CA MET A 79 15.87 0.14 7.21
C MET A 79 16.54 1.51 7.03
N ILE A 80 15.84 2.40 6.33
CA ILE A 80 16.10 3.84 6.29
C ILE A 80 14.76 4.52 6.55
N LEU A 81 14.67 5.26 7.65
CA LEU A 81 13.42 5.81 8.15
C LEU A 81 13.46 7.32 8.28
N ASN A 82 12.39 7.97 7.84
CA ASN A 82 12.10 9.38 8.05
C ASN A 82 10.78 9.52 8.82
N LYS A 83 10.42 10.76 9.21
CA LYS A 83 9.18 11.02 9.95
C LYS A 83 7.93 10.48 9.27
N ASN A 84 7.86 10.61 7.93
CA ASN A 84 6.67 10.28 7.14
C ASN A 84 6.88 9.16 6.14
N THR A 85 8.11 8.68 5.93
CA THR A 85 8.40 7.63 4.94
C THR A 85 9.40 6.63 5.49
N GLY A 86 9.38 5.41 4.96
CA GLY A 86 10.38 4.42 5.31
C GLY A 86 10.62 3.43 4.19
N LYS A 87 11.88 3.03 4.08
CA LYS A 87 12.38 2.03 3.15
C LYS A 87 12.92 0.86 3.95
N LEU A 88 12.33 -0.31 3.82
CA LEU A 88 12.70 -1.51 4.55
C LEU A 88 13.12 -2.60 3.57
N LEU A 89 14.24 -3.26 3.86
CA LEU A 89 14.60 -4.53 3.25
C LEU A 89 14.13 -5.62 4.20
N LEU A 90 13.12 -6.36 3.78
CA LEU A 90 12.57 -7.48 4.54
C LEU A 90 13.24 -8.76 4.06
N LYS A 91 13.52 -9.65 4.99
CA LYS A 91 14.05 -10.99 4.76
C LYS A 91 13.01 -12.01 5.20
N PHE A 92 12.71 -12.93 4.30
CA PHE A 92 11.82 -14.05 4.51
C PHE A 92 12.60 -15.35 4.37
N THR A 93 12.29 -16.34 5.20
CA THR A 93 12.92 -17.66 5.13
C THR A 93 11.83 -18.71 5.10
N GLU A 94 11.68 -19.38 3.96
CA GLU A 94 10.74 -20.49 3.79
C GLU A 94 11.47 -21.73 3.28
N LYS A 95 11.28 -22.85 3.98
CA LYS A 95 11.89 -24.16 3.62
C LYS A 95 13.41 -24.07 3.38
N GLY A 96 14.10 -23.22 4.16
CA GLY A 96 15.55 -23.02 4.07
C GLY A 96 16.02 -22.12 2.93
N LYS A 97 15.11 -21.56 2.11
CA LYS A 97 15.43 -20.55 1.11
C LYS A 97 15.17 -19.16 1.68
N GLU A 98 16.10 -18.26 1.42
CA GLU A 98 16.00 -16.86 1.82
C GLU A 98 15.55 -16.02 0.64
N ASP A 99 14.48 -15.24 0.84
CA ASP A 99 13.96 -14.28 -0.10
C ASP A 99 14.00 -12.88 0.50
N PHE A 100 14.17 -11.88 -0.37
CA PHE A 100 14.22 -10.48 0.03
C PHE A 100 13.09 -9.69 -0.62
N ILE A 101 12.47 -8.80 0.16
CA ILE A 101 11.40 -7.94 -0.31
C ILE A 101 11.74 -6.50 0.03
N LEU A 102 11.64 -5.62 -0.96
CA LEU A 102 11.71 -4.18 -0.75
C LEU A 102 10.33 -3.65 -0.38
N TYR A 103 10.26 -2.95 0.75
CA TYR A 103 9.02 -2.47 1.32
C TYR A 103 9.12 -0.97 1.57
N LEU A 104 8.32 -0.20 0.83
CA LEU A 104 8.24 1.24 0.96
C LEU A 104 6.94 1.60 1.66
N TYR A 105 6.99 2.54 2.58
CA TYR A 105 5.77 3.09 3.17
C TYR A 105 5.81 4.61 3.28
N ARG A 106 4.62 5.22 3.24
CA ARG A 106 4.36 6.62 3.53
C ARG A 106 3.22 6.75 4.52
N ARG A 107 3.40 7.57 5.57
CA ARG A 107 2.31 8.02 6.43
C ARG A 107 1.52 9.10 5.70
N LEU A 108 0.25 8.83 5.41
CA LEU A 108 -0.67 9.81 4.85
C LEU A 108 -1.24 10.69 5.94
N ASN A 109 -1.60 10.07 7.06
CA ASN A 109 -2.04 10.73 8.29
C ASN A 109 -1.76 9.78 9.48
N ASN A 110 -2.28 10.09 10.67
CA ASN A 110 -2.08 9.27 11.87
C ASN A 110 -2.74 7.89 11.78
N ASP A 111 -3.76 7.74 10.93
CA ASP A 111 -4.61 6.56 10.84
C ASP A 111 -4.46 5.82 9.50
N GLU A 112 -3.65 6.32 8.56
CA GLU A 112 -3.46 5.72 7.24
C GLU A 112 -1.97 5.69 6.82
N LEU A 113 -1.53 4.50 6.43
CA LEU A 113 -0.24 4.20 5.82
C LEU A 113 -0.47 3.76 4.39
N GLN A 114 0.25 4.34 3.45
CA GLN A 114 0.39 3.82 2.11
C GLN A 114 1.62 2.92 2.05
N ILE A 115 1.47 1.73 1.48
CA ILE A 115 2.53 0.71 1.40
C ILE A 115 2.66 0.21 -0.04
N TYR A 116 3.88 0.30 -0.56
CA TYR A 116 4.25 -0.19 -1.88
C TYR A 116 5.31 -1.29 -1.77
N ILE A 117 5.08 -2.37 -2.50
CA ILE A 117 6.03 -3.48 -2.67
C ILE A 117 6.33 -3.57 -4.17
N PRO A 118 7.50 -3.12 -4.64
CA PRO A 118 7.81 -3.08 -6.06
C PRO A 118 7.94 -4.50 -6.65
N GLY A 119 7.07 -4.86 -7.60
CA GLY A 119 7.08 -6.19 -8.22
C GLY A 119 8.31 -6.51 -9.10
N TRP A 120 9.08 -5.47 -9.48
CA TRP A 120 10.35 -5.62 -10.20
C TRP A 120 11.51 -6.03 -9.29
N PHE A 121 11.39 -5.88 -7.97
CA PHE A 121 12.42 -6.26 -7.03
C PHE A 121 12.46 -7.79 -6.88
N LYS A 122 13.49 -8.42 -7.45
CA LYS A 122 13.70 -9.87 -7.41
C LYS A 122 15.19 -10.16 -7.20
N ALA A 123 15.66 -9.95 -5.99
CA ALA A 123 17.04 -10.24 -5.64
C ALA A 123 17.25 -11.75 -5.44
N LYS A 124 18.30 -12.32 -6.03
CA LYS A 124 18.64 -13.75 -5.91
C LYS A 124 19.41 -14.07 -4.64
N ASP A 125 20.07 -13.07 -4.07
CA ASP A 125 20.87 -13.18 -2.87
C ASP A 125 20.88 -11.86 -2.07
N GLU A 126 21.49 -11.91 -0.89
CA GLU A 126 21.59 -10.77 0.02
C GLU A 126 22.39 -9.60 -0.58
N SER A 127 23.43 -9.89 -1.36
CA SER A 127 24.30 -8.86 -1.96
C SER A 127 23.52 -8.04 -2.99
N GLU A 128 22.81 -8.72 -3.89
CA GLU A 128 21.94 -8.10 -4.89
C GLU A 128 20.79 -7.31 -4.22
N ALA A 129 20.22 -7.86 -3.14
CA ALA A 129 19.17 -7.21 -2.37
C ALA A 129 19.64 -5.89 -1.74
N LEU A 130 20.83 -5.91 -1.12
CA LEU A 130 21.44 -4.73 -0.51
C LEU A 130 21.85 -3.67 -1.54
N GLN A 131 22.30 -4.10 -2.72
CA GLN A 131 22.62 -3.18 -3.82
C GLN A 131 21.35 -2.51 -4.35
N SER A 132 20.30 -3.29 -4.61
CA SER A 132 19.01 -2.79 -5.09
C SER A 132 18.35 -1.85 -4.07
N PHE A 133 18.44 -2.18 -2.77
CA PHE A 133 17.97 -1.32 -1.68
C PHE A 133 18.62 0.08 -1.69
N LYS A 134 19.91 0.18 -2.05
CA LYS A 134 20.64 1.46 -2.15
C LYS A 134 20.28 2.25 -3.42
N LYS A 135 19.84 1.58 -4.48
CA LYS A 135 19.60 2.18 -5.80
C LYS A 135 18.18 2.70 -6.00
N ILE A 136 17.26 2.53 -5.06
CA ILE A 136 15.85 2.93 -5.30
C ILE A 136 15.71 4.43 -5.59
N GLU A 137 16.58 5.27 -5.03
CA GLU A 137 16.61 6.70 -5.31
C GLU A 137 17.02 6.98 -6.78
N GLU A 138 17.83 6.11 -7.39
CA GLU A 138 18.17 6.18 -8.82
C GLU A 138 16.99 5.70 -9.67
N TYR A 139 16.31 4.63 -9.28
CA TYR A 139 15.08 4.18 -9.95
C TYR A 139 13.97 5.24 -9.89
N GLN A 140 13.85 5.97 -8.77
CA GLN A 140 12.93 7.09 -8.65
C GLN A 140 13.24 8.19 -9.66
N LYS A 141 14.52 8.54 -9.85
CA LYS A 141 14.94 9.54 -10.84
C LYS A 141 14.60 9.11 -12.27
N ILE A 142 14.76 7.84 -12.61
CA ILE A 142 14.39 7.30 -13.92
C ILE A 142 12.87 7.37 -14.11
N ALA A 143 12.09 6.98 -13.10
CA ALA A 143 10.63 7.10 -13.12
C ALA A 143 10.16 8.56 -13.29
N ASP A 144 10.86 9.51 -12.64
CA ASP A 144 10.59 10.94 -12.78
C ASP A 144 10.95 11.49 -14.17
N GLN A 145 11.96 10.92 -14.85
CA GLN A 145 12.27 11.25 -16.25
C GLN A 145 11.22 10.68 -17.22
N ASP A 146 10.71 9.48 -16.96
CA ASP A 146 9.65 8.88 -17.76
C ASP A 146 8.31 9.59 -17.60
N LEU A 147 8.08 10.31 -16.49
CA LEU A 147 6.92 11.20 -16.35
C LEU A 147 6.88 12.31 -17.41
N GLU A 148 8.01 12.72 -17.98
CA GLU A 148 8.01 13.69 -19.07
C GLU A 148 7.24 13.19 -20.30
N LYS A 149 7.20 11.87 -20.51
CA LYS A 149 6.40 11.23 -21.57
C LYS A 149 4.89 11.34 -21.32
N TYR A 150 4.50 11.59 -20.06
CA TYR A 150 3.12 11.77 -19.62
C TYR A 150 2.78 13.25 -19.35
N ARG A 151 3.54 14.23 -19.89
CA ARG A 151 3.39 15.69 -19.68
C ARG A 151 1.98 16.28 -19.86
N LYS A 152 1.07 15.58 -20.53
CA LYS A 152 -0.34 16.01 -20.65
C LYS A 152 -1.13 15.75 -19.35
N SER A 153 -0.70 14.76 -18.58
CA SER A 153 -1.30 14.36 -17.32
C SER A 153 -1.19 15.45 -16.23
N PRO A 154 -2.21 15.61 -15.36
CA PRO A 154 -2.15 16.47 -14.16
C PRO A 154 -1.14 15.98 -13.11
N VAL A 155 -0.48 14.84 -13.36
CA VAL A 155 0.56 14.24 -12.53
C VAL A 155 1.82 15.11 -12.55
N LYS A 156 2.09 15.79 -11.43
CA LYS A 156 3.21 16.75 -11.30
C LYS A 156 4.50 16.15 -10.72
N ARG A 157 4.43 14.92 -10.22
CA ARG A 157 5.53 14.21 -9.56
C ARG A 157 5.17 12.73 -9.44
N SER A 158 6.15 11.85 -9.63
CA SER A 158 6.04 10.44 -9.32
C SER A 158 6.78 10.19 -8.02
N SER A 159 6.27 9.29 -7.22
CA SER A 159 7.04 8.73 -6.13
C SER A 159 6.57 7.32 -5.88
N MET A 160 7.49 6.36 -5.77
CA MET A 160 7.16 5.00 -5.36
C MET A 160 6.55 4.95 -3.94
N TYR A 161 6.70 6.02 -3.15
CA TYR A 161 6.05 6.19 -1.85
C TYR A 161 4.60 6.68 -1.94
N ASP A 162 4.20 7.19 -3.10
CA ASP A 162 2.86 7.70 -3.40
C ASP A 162 1.99 6.62 -4.07
N SER A 163 2.54 5.41 -4.15
CA SER A 163 2.01 4.24 -4.82
C SER A 163 1.58 3.18 -3.81
N GLY A 164 0.64 2.31 -4.20
CA GLY A 164 0.32 1.10 -3.45
C GLY A 164 -0.85 1.20 -2.49
N ILE A 165 -0.91 0.24 -1.58
CA ILE A 165 -2.10 -0.15 -0.84
C ILE A 165 -2.23 0.65 0.46
N ILE A 166 -3.46 1.07 0.79
CA ILE A 166 -3.74 1.80 2.03
C ILE A 166 -4.05 0.86 3.19
N TRP A 167 -3.25 0.97 4.24
CA TRP A 167 -3.40 0.32 5.52
C TRP A 167 -3.94 1.29 6.55
N ARG A 168 -4.91 0.85 7.34
CA ARG A 168 -5.63 1.68 8.31
C ARG A 168 -5.28 1.28 9.73
N SER A 169 -5.13 2.24 10.62
CA SER A 169 -4.89 1.97 12.05
C SER A 169 -6.01 1.12 12.63
N GLU A 170 -5.73 0.39 13.71
CA GLU A 170 -6.74 -0.38 14.46
C GLU A 170 -7.98 0.46 14.81
N LYS A 171 -7.76 1.71 15.24
CA LYS A 171 -8.84 2.65 15.56
C LYS A 171 -9.72 2.94 14.36
N LEU A 172 -9.12 3.28 13.21
CA LEU A 172 -9.87 3.58 11.99
C LEU A 172 -10.56 2.33 11.45
N TYR A 173 -9.87 1.18 11.47
CA TYR A 173 -10.42 -0.12 11.12
C TYR A 173 -11.68 -0.44 11.93
N GLN A 174 -11.61 -0.39 13.26
CA GLN A 174 -12.75 -0.68 14.13
C GLN A 174 -13.93 0.26 13.88
N ARG A 175 -13.67 1.54 13.60
CA ARG A 175 -14.72 2.50 13.26
C ARG A 175 -15.40 2.17 11.93
N LEU A 176 -14.61 1.91 10.88
CA LEU A 176 -15.12 1.63 9.54
C LEU A 176 -15.77 0.25 9.44
N ASN A 177 -15.29 -0.72 10.22
CA ASN A 177 -15.84 -2.08 10.22
C ASN A 177 -17.21 -2.18 10.89
N LYS A 178 -17.58 -1.20 11.72
CA LYS A 178 -18.93 -1.08 12.31
C LYS A 178 -19.97 -0.54 11.34
N LEU A 179 -19.55 0.02 10.20
CA LEU A 179 -20.48 0.50 9.19
C LEU A 179 -21.25 -0.69 8.57
N PRO A 180 -22.49 -0.50 8.11
CA PRO A 180 -23.22 -1.54 7.40
C PRO A 180 -22.51 -1.93 6.10
N ALA A 181 -22.72 -3.18 5.67
CA ALA A 181 -22.35 -3.57 4.31
C ALA A 181 -23.16 -2.75 3.29
N SER A 182 -22.56 -2.48 2.12
CA SER A 182 -23.33 -1.88 1.02
C SER A 182 -24.49 -2.82 0.65
N PRO A 183 -25.71 -2.31 0.41
CA PRO A 183 -26.74 -3.10 -0.23
C PRO A 183 -26.31 -3.47 -1.65
N GLU A 184 -27.05 -4.39 -2.26
CA GLU A 184 -27.01 -4.54 -3.70
C GLU A 184 -27.54 -3.26 -4.36
N MET A 185 -26.81 -2.77 -5.37
CA MET A 185 -27.09 -1.49 -6.00
C MET A 185 -27.89 -1.67 -7.28
N ASN A 186 -28.88 -0.80 -7.49
CA ASN A 186 -29.49 -0.63 -8.80
C ASN A 186 -28.56 0.19 -9.74
N LYS A 187 -28.88 0.24 -11.04
CA LYS A 187 -28.07 0.93 -12.06
C LYS A 187 -27.75 2.38 -11.66
N LYS A 188 -28.75 3.14 -11.20
CA LYS A 188 -28.57 4.55 -10.77
C LYS A 188 -27.57 4.67 -9.63
N GLN A 189 -27.61 3.77 -8.65
CA GLN A 189 -26.68 3.74 -7.53
C GLN A 189 -25.25 3.36 -7.95
N VAL A 190 -25.11 2.39 -8.86
CA VAL A 190 -23.80 2.00 -9.44
C VAL A 190 -23.19 3.19 -10.19
N MET A 191 -23.95 3.81 -11.10
CA MET A 191 -23.49 4.97 -11.86
C MET A 191 -23.13 6.14 -10.94
N ALA A 192 -23.95 6.43 -9.92
CA ALA A 192 -23.65 7.47 -8.93
C ALA A 192 -22.36 7.19 -8.15
N THR A 193 -22.05 5.92 -7.85
CA THR A 193 -20.77 5.55 -7.24
C THR A 193 -19.61 5.83 -8.19
N TYR A 194 -19.69 5.41 -9.46
CA TYR A 194 -18.62 5.68 -10.43
C TYR A 194 -18.43 7.17 -10.73
N LEU A 195 -19.51 7.94 -10.86
CA LEU A 195 -19.43 9.40 -10.99
C LEU A 195 -18.73 10.01 -9.78
N ARG A 196 -19.04 9.54 -8.56
CA ARG A 196 -18.36 10.01 -7.36
C ARG A 196 -16.87 9.67 -7.37
N VAL A 197 -16.49 8.48 -7.80
CA VAL A 197 -15.07 8.09 -7.96
C VAL A 197 -14.38 8.98 -8.99
N LEU A 198 -15.01 9.25 -10.13
CA LEU A 198 -14.47 10.15 -11.14
C LEU A 198 -14.26 11.57 -10.59
N ASP A 199 -15.20 12.08 -9.79
CA ASP A 199 -15.05 13.37 -9.12
C ASP A 199 -13.92 13.35 -8.08
N LEU A 200 -13.78 12.27 -7.32
CA LEU A 200 -12.64 12.08 -6.41
C LEU A 200 -11.32 12.05 -7.18
N CYS A 201 -11.25 11.39 -8.34
CA CYS A 201 -10.07 11.40 -9.18
C CYS A 201 -9.68 12.83 -9.59
N LYS A 202 -10.65 13.67 -9.97
CA LYS A 202 -10.39 15.07 -10.37
C LYS A 202 -9.89 15.97 -9.23
N GLN A 203 -10.04 15.58 -7.96
CA GLN A 203 -9.61 16.41 -6.85
C GLN A 203 -8.08 16.44 -6.73
N LYS A 204 -7.51 17.65 -6.69
CA LYS A 204 -6.05 17.87 -6.59
C LYS A 204 -5.39 17.09 -5.44
N LYS A 205 -6.07 16.96 -4.29
CA LYS A 205 -5.55 16.21 -3.12
C LYS A 205 -5.41 14.70 -3.36
N ASN A 206 -6.17 14.14 -4.29
CA ASN A 206 -6.22 12.72 -4.60
C ASN A 206 -5.33 12.33 -5.78
N GLN A 207 -4.85 13.31 -6.54
CA GLN A 207 -3.93 13.09 -7.67
C GLN A 207 -2.71 12.29 -7.27
N ILE A 208 -2.23 12.46 -6.04
CA ILE A 208 -1.08 11.73 -5.51
C ILE A 208 -1.21 10.21 -5.62
N PHE A 209 -2.43 9.68 -5.48
CA PHE A 209 -2.71 8.24 -5.58
C PHE A 209 -2.79 7.74 -7.03
N LEU A 210 -2.85 8.65 -7.99
CA LEU A 210 -3.00 8.38 -9.42
C LEU A 210 -1.71 8.71 -10.20
N ASN A 211 -0.67 9.18 -9.50
CA ASN A 211 0.54 9.71 -10.10
C ASN A 211 1.52 8.65 -10.63
N ASP A 212 1.29 7.38 -10.33
CA ASP A 212 2.13 6.27 -10.79
C ASP A 212 1.28 5.29 -11.62
N PRO A 213 1.49 5.22 -12.95
CA PRO A 213 0.77 4.29 -13.82
C PRO A 213 0.89 2.82 -13.39
N SER A 214 1.96 2.45 -12.69
CA SER A 214 2.17 1.07 -12.20
C SER A 214 1.33 0.73 -10.96
N SER A 215 0.70 1.73 -10.32
CA SER A 215 -0.13 1.54 -9.13
C SER A 215 -1.43 2.35 -9.12
N SER A 216 -1.79 2.93 -10.27
CA SER A 216 -2.97 3.78 -10.41
C SER A 216 -4.28 3.02 -10.11
N ILE A 217 -4.26 1.68 -10.28
CA ILE A 217 -5.36 0.78 -9.95
C ILE A 217 -5.60 0.75 -8.44
N GLU A 218 -4.55 0.63 -7.62
CA GLU A 218 -4.63 0.68 -6.16
C GLU A 218 -5.13 2.06 -5.70
N GLY A 219 -4.70 3.13 -6.37
CA GLY A 219 -5.22 4.47 -6.16
C GLY A 219 -6.73 4.58 -6.42
N VAL A 220 -7.20 4.08 -7.58
CA VAL A 220 -8.62 4.04 -7.92
C VAL A 220 -9.40 3.18 -6.91
N GLN A 221 -8.84 2.05 -6.46
CA GLN A 221 -9.45 1.24 -5.41
C GLN A 221 -9.60 2.01 -4.10
N TYR A 222 -8.58 2.77 -3.69
CA TYR A 222 -8.69 3.62 -2.50
C TYR A 222 -9.78 4.69 -2.67
N LEU A 223 -9.87 5.34 -3.83
CA LEU A 223 -10.93 6.34 -4.09
C LEU A 223 -12.32 5.70 -4.14
N MET A 224 -12.44 4.46 -4.61
CA MET A 224 -13.66 3.67 -4.49
C MET A 224 -14.03 3.46 -3.02
N GLU A 225 -13.08 3.03 -2.19
CA GLU A 225 -13.31 2.87 -0.74
C GLU A 225 -13.79 4.16 -0.09
N ILE A 226 -13.20 5.31 -0.43
CA ILE A 226 -13.65 6.62 0.05
C ILE A 226 -15.09 6.90 -0.37
N ALA A 227 -15.47 6.66 -1.63
CA ALA A 227 -16.84 6.87 -2.10
C ALA A 227 -17.87 6.01 -1.33
N PHE A 228 -17.48 4.80 -0.92
CA PHE A 228 -18.31 3.94 -0.06
C PHE A 228 -18.39 4.44 1.38
N ILE A 229 -17.27 4.88 1.96
CA ILE A 229 -17.21 5.45 3.31
C ILE A 229 -18.08 6.71 3.41
N GLU A 230 -18.03 7.59 2.39
CA GLU A 230 -18.87 8.80 2.32
C GLU A 230 -20.37 8.48 2.27
N LYS A 231 -20.74 7.31 1.75
CA LYS A 231 -22.12 6.79 1.77
C LYS A 231 -22.48 6.05 3.07
N GLY A 232 -21.55 5.96 4.03
CA GLY A 232 -21.76 5.27 5.30
C GLY A 232 -21.62 3.76 5.22
N TYR A 233 -20.91 3.22 4.22
CA TYR A 233 -20.71 1.77 4.04
C TYR A 233 -19.33 1.31 4.47
N ASN A 234 -19.26 0.03 4.86
CA ASN A 234 -18.03 -0.63 5.26
C ASN A 234 -17.11 -0.89 4.04
N PRO A 235 -15.89 -0.31 4.01
CA PRO A 235 -14.95 -0.45 2.90
C PRO A 235 -14.27 -1.83 2.83
N PHE A 236 -14.46 -2.69 3.84
CA PHE A 236 -13.91 -4.05 3.85
C PHE A 236 -14.88 -5.10 3.28
N THR A 237 -16.16 -4.76 3.16
CA THR A 237 -17.22 -5.68 2.70
C THR A 237 -17.91 -5.20 1.42
N PHE A 238 -17.72 -3.93 1.00
CA PHE A 238 -18.48 -3.35 -0.13
C PHE A 238 -18.33 -4.13 -1.44
N SER A 239 -17.14 -4.69 -1.70
CA SER A 239 -16.82 -5.31 -2.98
C SER A 239 -17.74 -6.48 -3.30
N LYS A 240 -18.17 -7.26 -2.30
CA LYS A 240 -19.01 -8.44 -2.51
C LYS A 240 -20.32 -8.06 -3.18
N ASN A 241 -21.00 -7.04 -2.64
CA ASN A 241 -22.30 -6.61 -3.16
C ASN A 241 -22.16 -5.69 -4.37
N PHE A 242 -21.10 -4.89 -4.42
CA PHE A 242 -20.80 -4.08 -5.59
C PHE A 242 -20.51 -4.95 -6.82
N VAL A 243 -19.67 -5.98 -6.71
CA VAL A 243 -19.38 -6.91 -7.81
C VAL A 243 -20.63 -7.65 -8.27
N LYS A 244 -21.48 -8.12 -7.35
CA LYS A 244 -22.79 -8.70 -7.70
C LYS A 244 -23.67 -7.73 -8.49
N SER A 245 -23.70 -6.47 -8.07
CA SER A 245 -24.42 -5.41 -8.77
C SER A 245 -23.84 -5.20 -10.18
N LEU A 246 -22.51 -5.17 -10.32
CA LEU A 246 -21.86 -5.04 -11.63
C LEU A 246 -22.17 -6.21 -12.57
N GLN A 247 -22.24 -7.44 -12.05
CA GLN A 247 -22.59 -8.61 -12.85
C GLN A 247 -24.00 -8.50 -13.46
N LYS A 248 -24.96 -7.89 -12.76
CA LYS A 248 -26.31 -7.63 -13.28
C LYS A 248 -26.34 -6.65 -14.45
N PHE A 249 -25.32 -5.80 -14.57
CA PHE A 249 -25.23 -4.77 -15.61
C PHE A 249 -24.04 -4.99 -16.56
N LYS A 250 -23.58 -6.24 -16.69
CA LYS A 250 -22.53 -6.60 -17.65
C LYS A 250 -22.99 -6.29 -19.07
N GLY A 251 -22.22 -5.55 -19.85
CA GLY A 251 -22.60 -5.09 -21.19
C GLY A 251 -23.40 -3.79 -21.21
N ASP A 252 -23.69 -3.17 -20.06
CA ASP A 252 -24.34 -1.87 -20.00
C ASP A 252 -23.36 -0.76 -20.38
N LYS A 253 -23.58 -0.13 -21.54
CA LYS A 253 -22.68 0.87 -22.12
C LYS A 253 -22.41 2.06 -21.20
N ASP A 254 -23.42 2.53 -20.45
CA ASP A 254 -23.25 3.70 -19.58
C ASP A 254 -22.27 3.40 -18.43
N ILE A 255 -22.36 2.19 -17.88
CA ILE A 255 -21.46 1.72 -16.82
C ILE A 255 -20.05 1.48 -17.37
N GLU A 256 -19.94 0.83 -18.52
CA GLU A 256 -18.65 0.57 -19.17
C GLU A 256 -17.92 1.87 -19.56
N ASP A 257 -18.66 2.86 -20.07
CA ASP A 257 -18.10 4.19 -20.39
C ASP A 257 -17.59 4.90 -19.15
N LEU A 258 -18.28 4.79 -18.01
CA LEU A 258 -17.82 5.37 -16.75
C LEU A 258 -16.58 4.66 -16.21
N GLN A 259 -16.54 3.33 -16.27
CA GLN A 259 -15.36 2.54 -15.90
C GLN A 259 -14.15 2.94 -16.76
N LYS A 260 -14.34 3.01 -18.08
CA LYS A 260 -13.31 3.43 -19.03
C LYS A 260 -12.81 4.84 -18.74
N LYS A 261 -13.70 5.80 -18.47
CA LYS A 261 -13.33 7.17 -18.10
C LYS A 261 -12.47 7.23 -16.83
N ILE A 262 -12.78 6.42 -15.82
CA ILE A 262 -11.97 6.36 -14.59
C ILE A 262 -10.59 5.77 -14.88
N VAL A 263 -10.52 4.70 -15.66
CA VAL A 263 -9.24 4.06 -16.04
C VAL A 263 -8.41 5.02 -16.91
N ASP A 264 -9.00 5.65 -17.92
CA ASP A 264 -8.33 6.63 -18.77
C ASP A 264 -7.81 7.81 -17.95
N PHE A 265 -8.60 8.31 -16.99
CA PHE A 265 -8.15 9.37 -16.08
C PHE A 265 -6.96 8.92 -15.23
N ALA A 266 -6.99 7.70 -14.70
CA ALA A 266 -5.94 7.16 -13.84
C ALA A 266 -4.64 6.80 -14.62
N MET A 267 -4.76 6.40 -15.89
CA MET A 267 -3.63 5.90 -16.69
C MET A 267 -3.00 6.94 -17.61
N LYS A 268 -3.81 7.82 -18.21
CA LYS A 268 -3.35 8.76 -19.24
C LYS A 268 -3.21 10.18 -18.69
N GLY A 269 -3.87 10.47 -17.58
CA GLY A 269 -4.10 11.85 -17.17
C GLY A 269 -4.93 12.63 -18.20
N ASN A 270 -5.40 13.82 -17.81
CA ASN A 270 -6.20 14.69 -18.69
C ASN A 270 -5.49 15.05 -20.00
#